data_AF-I3Z456-F1
#
_entry.id   AF-I3Z456-F1
#
_cell.length_a   1.000
_cell.length_b   1.000
_cell.length_c   1.000
_cell.angle_alpha   90.00
_cell.angle_beta   90.00
_cell.angle_gamma   90.00
#
_symmetry.space_group_name_H-M   'P 1'
#
loop_
_entity.id
_entity.type
_entity.pdbx_description
1 polymer ?
#
loop_
_entity_poly.entity_id
_entity_poly.type
_entity_poly.pdbx_seq_one_letter_code
_entity_poly.pdbx_strand_id
1 'polypeptide(L)'
;MKEQIEILLDKYWEGETSLEEEKMLRQLLATSEGFESEKAFFLGVEEIAALEEAPFSLQKKNPWIANWMSIAAGIVLFLVSGLAIYQYEKEKAERAAYQEVMQAFALINTQLEKGTKSMQVMGEFKHLNTTQELFETKEEN
;
A
#
# COMPACT_ATOMS: atom_id res chain seq x y z
N MET A 1 -34.29 -59.66 4.85
CA MET A 1 -33.69 -58.69 3.91
C MET A 1 -33.33 -57.38 4.61
N LYS A 2 -34.27 -56.66 5.24
CA LYS A 2 -33.95 -55.40 5.96
C LYS A 2 -32.99 -55.58 7.14
N GLU A 3 -33.21 -56.60 7.98
CA GLU A 3 -32.32 -56.92 9.11
C GLU A 3 -30.88 -57.21 8.68
N GLN A 4 -30.67 -57.82 7.50
CA GLN A 4 -29.33 -58.10 6.98
C GLN A 4 -28.62 -56.83 6.51
N ILE A 5 -29.37 -55.86 5.99
CA ILE A 5 -28.84 -54.55 5.57
C ILE A 5 -28.44 -53.75 6.81
N GLU A 6 -29.26 -53.76 7.87
CA GLU A 6 -28.95 -53.09 9.14
C GLU A 6 -27.69 -53.67 9.80
N ILE A 7 -27.57 -55.00 9.89
CA ILE A 7 -26.36 -55.65 10.44
C ILE A 7 -25.11 -55.29 9.63
N LEU A 8 -25.21 -55.26 8.29
CA LEU A 8 -24.09 -54.89 7.43
C LEU A 8 -23.75 -53.39 7.51
N LEU A 9 -24.75 -52.52 7.69
CA LEU A 9 -24.55 -51.09 7.90
C LEU A 9 -23.85 -50.82 9.22
N ASP A 10 -24.30 -51.42 10.32
CA ASP A 10 -23.68 -51.27 11.63
C ASP A 10 -22.21 -51.71 11.58
N LYS A 11 -21.95 -52.88 10.98
CA LYS A 11 -20.59 -53.39 10.78
C LYS A 11 -19.74 -52.47 9.89
N TYR A 12 -20.34 -51.84 8.88
CA TYR A 12 -19.67 -50.87 8.01
C TYR A 12 -19.29 -49.61 8.78
N TRP A 13 -20.20 -49.09 9.59
CA TRP A 13 -19.97 -47.92 10.45
C TRP A 13 -18.90 -48.20 11.53
N GLU A 14 -18.83 -49.43 12.02
CA GLU A 14 -17.77 -49.90 12.92
C GLU A 14 -16.43 -50.17 12.20
N GLY A 15 -16.43 -50.20 10.86
CA GLY A 15 -15.22 -50.40 10.05
C GLY A 15 -14.74 -51.86 10.00
N GLU A 16 -15.61 -52.82 10.29
CA GLU A 16 -15.26 -54.24 10.34
C GLU A 16 -15.64 -55.00 9.06
N THR A 17 -16.21 -54.32 8.05
CA THR A 17 -16.63 -54.95 6.79
C THR A 17 -15.48 -55.34 5.89
N SER A 18 -15.67 -56.45 5.17
CA SER A 18 -14.82 -56.86 4.05
C SER A 18 -15.30 -56.28 2.72
N LEU A 19 -14.42 -56.27 1.71
CA LEU A 19 -14.76 -55.79 0.36
C LEU A 19 -15.92 -56.57 -0.30
N GLU A 20 -16.08 -57.85 0.03
CA GLU A 20 -17.17 -58.68 -0.49
C GLU A 20 -18.51 -58.30 0.17
N GLU A 21 -18.51 -58.05 1.48
CA GLU A 21 -19.67 -57.58 2.24
C GLU A 21 -20.13 -56.19 1.78
N GLU A 22 -19.20 -55.28 1.48
CA GLU A 22 -19.54 -53.95 0.96
C GLU A 22 -20.14 -53.97 -0.45
N LYS A 23 -19.70 -54.90 -1.30
CA LYS A 23 -20.32 -55.10 -2.63
C LYS A 23 -21.73 -55.65 -2.48
N MET A 24 -21.91 -56.61 -1.56
CA MET A 24 -23.22 -57.17 -1.25
C MET A 24 -24.15 -56.11 -0.66
N LEU A 25 -23.67 -55.30 0.29
CA LEU A 25 -24.42 -54.20 0.90
C LEU A 25 -24.91 -53.20 -0.16
N ARG A 26 -24.04 -52.79 -1.09
CA ARG A 26 -24.43 -51.93 -2.22
C ARG A 26 -25.54 -52.52 -3.08
N GLN A 27 -25.42 -53.79 -3.46
CA GLN A 27 -26.42 -54.47 -4.28
C GLN A 27 -27.77 -54.61 -3.55
N LEU A 28 -27.73 -54.89 -2.24
CA LEU A 28 -28.91 -54.99 -1.39
C LEU A 28 -29.58 -53.63 -1.19
N LEU A 29 -28.81 -52.56 -1.00
CA LEU A 29 -29.32 -51.19 -0.91
C LEU A 29 -29.99 -50.75 -2.22
N ALA A 30 -29.43 -51.12 -3.38
CA ALA A 30 -30.05 -50.82 -4.68
C ALA A 30 -31.41 -51.51 -4.91
N THR A 31 -31.62 -52.70 -4.32
CA THR A 31 -32.82 -53.52 -4.55
C THR A 31 -33.88 -53.35 -3.46
N SER A 32 -33.52 -52.86 -2.27
CA SER A 32 -34.41 -52.77 -1.11
C SER A 32 -35.27 -51.51 -1.09
N GLU A 33 -36.47 -51.59 -0.51
CA GLU A 33 -37.34 -50.44 -0.26
C GLU A 33 -37.04 -49.80 1.11
N GLY A 34 -36.74 -48.49 1.14
CA GLY A 34 -36.26 -47.75 2.32
C GLY A 34 -34.79 -47.33 2.22
N PHE A 35 -34.19 -46.87 3.33
CA PHE A 35 -32.77 -46.49 3.44
C PHE A 35 -32.33 -45.38 2.47
N GLU A 36 -33.13 -44.32 2.35
CA GLU A 36 -32.88 -43.23 1.41
C GLU A 36 -31.56 -42.48 1.69
N SER A 37 -31.20 -42.32 2.97
CA SER A 37 -29.93 -41.70 3.39
C SER A 37 -28.72 -42.54 2.96
N GLU A 38 -28.78 -43.84 3.19
CA GLU A 38 -27.70 -44.77 2.90
C GLU A 38 -27.56 -44.96 1.40
N LYS A 39 -28.68 -45.04 0.67
CA LYS A 39 -28.68 -45.06 -0.80
C LYS A 39 -28.03 -43.83 -1.39
N ALA A 40 -28.37 -42.63 -0.91
CA ALA A 40 -27.75 -41.39 -1.38
C ALA A 40 -26.23 -41.40 -1.13
N PHE A 41 -25.79 -41.94 0.00
CA PHE A 41 -24.38 -42.06 0.33
C PHE A 41 -23.63 -43.05 -0.57
N PHE A 42 -24.16 -44.27 -0.73
CA PHE A 42 -23.47 -45.35 -1.46
C PHE A 42 -23.65 -45.28 -2.98
N LEU A 43 -24.82 -44.86 -3.47
CA LEU A 43 -25.15 -44.84 -4.90
C LEU A 43 -24.97 -43.45 -5.53
N GLY A 44 -25.09 -42.38 -4.74
CA GLY A 44 -24.94 -41.01 -5.25
C GLY A 44 -23.53 -40.70 -5.78
N VAL A 45 -22.50 -41.37 -5.25
CA VAL A 45 -21.12 -41.23 -5.73
C VAL A 45 -20.94 -41.83 -7.13
N GLU A 46 -21.64 -42.93 -7.45
CA GLU A 46 -21.61 -43.51 -8.80
C GLU A 46 -22.34 -42.62 -9.81
N GLU A 47 -23.44 -41.98 -9.41
CA GLU A 47 -24.13 -41.02 -10.25
C GLU A 47 -23.21 -39.84 -10.59
N ILE A 48 -22.48 -39.32 -9.60
CA ILE A 48 -21.51 -38.24 -9.79
C ILE A 48 -20.29 -38.70 -10.62
N ALA A 49 -19.81 -39.92 -10.41
CA ALA A 49 -18.70 -40.48 -11.19
C ALA A 49 -19.09 -40.83 -12.64
N ALA A 50 -20.38 -41.09 -12.88
CA ALA A 50 -20.95 -41.31 -14.21
C ALA A 50 -21.27 -40.00 -14.95
N LEU A 51 -21.31 -38.86 -14.25
CA LEU A 51 -21.33 -37.56 -14.91
C LEU A 51 -19.98 -37.34 -15.59
N GLU A 52 -19.97 -37.33 -16.93
CA GLU A 52 -18.81 -36.92 -17.72
C GLU A 52 -18.27 -35.59 -17.20
N GLU A 53 -16.96 -35.52 -16.95
CA GLU A 53 -16.29 -34.29 -16.52
C GLU A 53 -16.64 -33.16 -17.49
N ALA A 54 -17.38 -32.16 -17.01
CA ALA A 54 -17.72 -31.00 -17.82
C ALA A 54 -16.41 -30.38 -18.35
N PRO A 55 -16.26 -30.19 -19.67
CA PRO A 55 -15.01 -29.67 -20.22
C PRO A 55 -14.78 -28.27 -19.65
N PHE A 56 -13.80 -28.15 -18.75
CA PHE A 56 -13.38 -26.87 -18.21
C PHE A 56 -12.82 -26.03 -19.36
N SER A 57 -13.64 -25.12 -19.90
CA SER A 57 -13.20 -24.19 -20.92
C SER A 57 -12.45 -23.04 -20.26
N LEU A 58 -11.13 -23.00 -20.44
CA LEU A 58 -10.37 -21.78 -20.15
C LEU A 58 -10.91 -20.67 -21.05
N GLN A 59 -11.52 -19.66 -20.45
CA GLN A 59 -11.97 -18.46 -21.17
C GLN A 59 -10.76 -17.85 -21.88
N LYS A 60 -10.76 -17.90 -23.21
CA LYS A 60 -9.68 -17.38 -24.04
C LYS A 60 -9.64 -15.86 -23.89
N LYS A 61 -8.64 -15.36 -23.16
CA LYS A 61 -8.44 -13.92 -22.92
C LYS A 61 -8.30 -13.19 -24.26
N ASN A 62 -9.07 -12.12 -24.46
CA ASN A 62 -9.07 -11.38 -25.72
C ASN A 62 -7.68 -10.74 -25.95
N PRO A 63 -6.96 -11.13 -27.02
CA PRO A 63 -5.60 -10.65 -27.29
C PRO A 63 -5.55 -9.13 -27.51
N TRP A 64 -6.64 -8.53 -27.98
CA TRP A 64 -6.74 -7.07 -28.13
C TRP A 64 -6.61 -6.38 -26.76
N ILE A 65 -7.35 -6.82 -25.75
CA ILE A 65 -7.28 -6.23 -24.39
C ILE A 65 -5.89 -6.44 -23.78
N ALA A 66 -5.29 -7.62 -23.97
CA ALA A 66 -3.96 -7.92 -23.45
C ALA A 66 -2.88 -6.98 -24.01
N ASN A 67 -2.92 -6.71 -25.32
CA ASN A 67 -1.94 -5.84 -25.97
C ASN A 67 -2.12 -4.36 -25.59
N TRP A 68 -3.36 -3.90 -25.41
CA TRP A 68 -3.65 -2.52 -25.03
C TRP A 68 -3.30 -2.21 -23.57
N MET A 69 -3.33 -3.19 -22.67
CA MET A 69 -2.90 -2.99 -21.28
C MET A 69 -1.42 -2.63 -21.17
N SER A 70 -0.55 -3.24 -21.98
CA SER A 70 0.89 -2.92 -21.99
C SER A 70 1.16 -1.50 -22.48
N ILE A 71 0.41 -1.06 -23.49
CA ILE A 71 0.49 0.32 -24.01
C ILE A 71 0.00 1.32 -22.95
N ALA A 72 -1.13 1.02 -22.29
CA ALA A 72 -1.67 1.87 -21.23
C ALA A 72 -0.68 2.02 -20.06
N ALA A 73 -0.01 0.93 -19.65
CA ALA A 73 1.00 0.99 -18.60
C ALA A 73 2.16 1.94 -18.94
N GLY A 74 2.64 1.90 -20.20
CA GLY A 74 3.67 2.83 -20.68
C GLY A 74 3.23 4.30 -20.62
N ILE A 75 1.99 4.59 -21.04
CA ILE A 75 1.43 5.96 -21.00
C ILE A 75 1.32 6.45 -19.56
N VAL A 76 0.83 5.62 -18.63
CA VAL A 76 0.70 5.99 -17.22
C VAL A 76 2.07 6.29 -16.60
N LEU A 77 3.07 5.44 -16.83
CA LEU A 77 4.43 5.69 -16.33
C LEU A 77 5.03 6.98 -16.88
N PHE A 78 4.81 7.26 -18.17
CA PHE A 78 5.27 8.50 -18.79
C PHE A 78 4.61 9.74 -18.17
N LEU A 79 3.29 9.70 -17.96
CA LEU A 79 2.56 10.81 -17.34
C LEU A 79 2.99 11.06 -15.90
N VAL A 80 3.11 10.00 -15.09
CA VAL A 80 3.56 10.11 -13.69
C VAL A 80 4.98 10.66 -13.62
N SER A 81 5.88 10.18 -14.49
CA SER A 81 7.24 10.69 -14.56
C SER A 81 7.30 12.16 -14.97
N GLY A 82 6.54 12.57 -15.99
CA GLY A 82 6.48 13.95 -16.44
C GLY A 82 5.98 14.91 -15.37
N LEU A 83 4.91 14.54 -14.64
CA LEU A 83 4.38 15.34 -13.54
C LEU A 83 5.35 15.43 -12.36
N ALA A 84 6.09 14.35 -12.06
CA ALA A 84 7.09 14.36 -11.00
C ALA A 84 8.27 15.29 -11.32
N ILE A 85 8.78 15.25 -12.57
CA ILE A 85 9.86 16.12 -13.03
C ILE A 85 9.42 17.60 -12.98
N TYR A 86 8.22 17.89 -13.47
CA TYR A 86 7.69 19.25 -13.46
C TYR A 86 7.57 19.82 -12.04
N GLN A 87 7.05 19.03 -11.09
CA GLN A 87 6.96 19.46 -9.70
C GLN A 87 8.34 19.65 -9.06
N TYR A 88 9.28 18.75 -9.34
CA TYR A 88 10.65 18.85 -8.84
C TYR A 88 11.36 20.11 -9.34
N GLU A 89 11.23 20.45 -10.63
CA GLU A 89 11.80 21.67 -11.20
C GLU A 89 11.20 22.94 -10.58
N LYS A 90 9.89 22.95 -10.36
CA LYS A 90 9.21 24.08 -9.71
C LYS A 90 9.72 24.30 -8.28
N GLU A 91 9.80 23.25 -7.48
CA GLU A 91 10.29 23.34 -6.10
C GLU A 91 11.78 23.75 -6.06
N LYS A 92 12.58 23.25 -7.00
CA LYS A 92 13.99 23.62 -7.15
C LYS A 92 14.15 25.10 -7.50
N ALA A 93 13.33 25.64 -8.40
CA ALA A 93 13.34 27.05 -8.75
C ALA A 93 12.94 27.95 -7.58
N GLU A 94 11.92 27.57 -6.82
CA GLU A 94 11.49 28.31 -5.62
C GLU A 94 12.59 28.33 -4.54
N ARG A 95 13.23 27.17 -4.29
CA ARG A 95 14.37 27.09 -3.35
C ARG A 95 15.55 27.94 -3.78
N ALA A 96 15.88 27.97 -5.07
CA ALA A 96 16.97 28.80 -5.59
C ALA A 96 16.68 30.30 -5.39
N ALA A 97 15.47 30.75 -5.72
CA ALA A 97 15.04 32.13 -5.50
C ALA A 97 15.04 32.50 -4.01
N TYR A 98 14.56 31.60 -3.14
CA TYR A 98 14.60 31.80 -1.70
C TYR A 98 16.03 31.94 -1.17
N GLN A 99 16.96 31.10 -1.63
CA GLN A 99 18.37 31.17 -1.25
C GLN A 99 19.02 32.49 -1.66
N GLU A 100 18.74 32.97 -2.87
CA GLU A 100 19.25 34.26 -3.36
C GLU A 100 18.78 35.43 -2.47
N VAL A 101 17.49 35.45 -2.13
CA VAL A 101 16.91 36.46 -1.24
C VAL A 101 17.54 36.40 0.16
N MET A 102 17.72 35.20 0.72
CA MET A 102 18.34 35.03 2.03
C MET A 102 19.82 35.45 2.04
N GLN A 103 20.55 35.22 0.96
CA GLN A 103 21.92 35.71 0.80
C GLN A 103 21.96 37.24 0.76
N ALA A 104 21.05 37.89 0.03
CA ALA A 104 20.93 39.34 0.01
C ALA A 104 20.58 39.91 1.40
N PHE A 105 19.65 39.28 2.13
CA PHE A 105 19.34 39.65 3.51
C PHE A 105 20.54 39.47 4.44
N ALA A 106 21.30 38.39 4.30
CA ALA A 106 22.52 38.18 5.08
C ALA A 106 23.53 39.32 4.83
N LEU A 107 23.74 39.73 3.57
CA LEU A 107 24.60 40.86 3.24
C LEU A 107 24.11 42.16 3.86
N ILE A 108 22.82 42.47 3.75
CA ILE A 108 22.22 43.66 4.38
C ILE A 108 22.46 43.63 5.90
N ASN A 109 22.20 42.49 6.54
CA ASN A 109 22.38 42.33 7.99
C ASN A 109 23.84 42.58 8.41
N THR A 110 24.82 42.08 7.65
CA THR A 110 26.25 42.35 7.96
C THR A 110 26.62 43.83 7.85
N GLN A 111 26.00 44.57 6.93
CA GLN A 111 26.24 46.01 6.78
C GLN A 111 25.53 46.80 7.89
N LEU A 112 24.33 46.39 8.30
CA LEU A 112 23.62 46.94 9.44
C LEU A 112 24.36 46.72 10.76
N GLU A 113 24.94 45.54 10.98
CA GLU A 113 25.75 45.24 12.16
C GLU A 113 26.99 46.15 12.23
N LYS A 114 27.71 46.31 11.10
CA LYS A 114 28.85 47.24 11.01
C LYS A 114 28.44 48.69 11.25
N GLY A 115 27.29 49.12 10.70
CA GLY A 115 26.74 50.46 10.92
C GLY A 115 26.33 50.70 12.37
N THR A 116 25.75 49.70 13.03
CA THR A 116 25.38 49.79 14.45
C THR A 116 26.63 49.89 15.33
N LYS A 117 27.67 49.09 15.04
CA LYS A 117 28.94 49.14 15.74
C LYS A 117 29.65 50.49 15.58
N SER A 118 29.63 51.09 14.38
CA SER A 118 30.20 52.43 14.18
C SER A 118 29.41 53.53 14.89
N MET A 119 28.08 53.43 14.96
CA MET A 119 27.24 54.32 15.77
C MET A 119 27.51 54.17 17.27
N GLN A 120 27.73 52.96 17.76
CA GLN A 120 28.08 52.71 19.17
C GLN A 120 29.42 53.36 19.52
N VAL A 121 30.45 53.16 18.69
CA VAL A 121 31.77 53.80 18.85
C VAL A 121 31.63 55.33 18.83
N MET A 122 30.81 55.90 17.93
CA MET A 122 30.55 57.34 17.90
C MET A 122 29.84 57.85 19.17
N GLY A 123 28.92 57.05 19.74
CA GLY A 123 28.29 57.33 21.03
C GLY A 123 29.29 57.40 22.17
N GLU A 124 30.24 56.45 22.23
CA GLU A 124 31.33 56.44 23.21
C GLU A 124 32.26 57.66 23.07
N PHE A 125 32.60 58.05 21.83
CA PHE A 125 33.40 59.26 21.58
C PHE A 125 32.67 60.57 21.93
N LYS A 126 31.35 60.63 21.80
CA LYS A 126 30.55 61.80 22.22
C LYS A 126 30.73 62.10 23.71
N HIS A 127 30.86 61.07 24.54
CA HIS A 127 31.12 61.21 25.97
C HIS A 127 32.56 61.64 26.28
N LEU A 128 33.53 61.29 25.44
CA LEU A 128 34.92 61.71 25.61
C LEU A 128 35.13 63.19 25.27
N ASN A 129 34.44 63.71 24.24
CA ASN A 129 34.53 65.13 23.86
C ASN A 129 33.69 66.06 24.76
N THR A 130 32.87 65.51 25.68
CA THR A 130 32.15 66.28 26.72
C THR A 130 33.10 67.05 27.66
N THR A 131 34.38 66.69 27.69
CA THR A 131 35.40 67.45 28.45
C THR A 131 35.64 68.86 27.89
N GLN A 132 35.39 69.14 26.60
CA GLN A 132 35.52 70.50 26.07
C GLN A 132 34.35 71.42 26.47
N GLU A 133 33.17 70.88 26.80
CA GLU A 133 32.03 71.68 27.30
C GLU A 133 32.15 71.98 28.80
N LEU A 134 32.93 71.21 29.55
CA LEU A 134 33.13 71.39 31.00
C LEU A 134 34.19 72.44 31.36
N PHE A 135 34.96 72.93 30.38
CA PHE A 135 36.00 73.95 30.57
C PHE A 135 35.81 75.14 29.62
N GLU A 136 34.59 75.67 29.50
CA GLU A 136 34.43 77.09 29.16
C GLU A 136 35.07 77.90 30.30
N THR A 137 36.35 78.23 30.15
CA THR A 137 37.02 79.17 31.03
C THR A 137 36.34 80.52 30.87
N LYS A 138 35.56 80.91 31.89
CA LYS A 138 35.22 82.31 32.15
C LYS A 138 36.51 83.12 32.19
N GLU A 139 36.80 83.85 31.12
CA GLU A 139 37.69 85.00 31.24
C GLU A 139 36.90 86.13 31.91
N GLU A 140 37.30 86.44 33.14
CA GLU A 140 36.81 87.55 33.94
C GLU A 140 37.82 88.70 33.82
N ASN A 141 37.35 89.85 33.33
CA ASN A 141 38.00 91.17 33.13
C ASN A 141 38.94 91.37 31.93
#